data_AF-A0A1G1T433-F1
#
_entry.id   AF-A0A1G1T433-F1
#
_cell.length_a   1.000
_cell.length_b   1.000
_cell.length_c   1.000
_cell.angle_alpha   90.00
_cell.angle_beta   90.00
_cell.angle_gamma   90.00
#
_symmetry.space_group_name_H-M   'P 1'
#
loop_
_entity.id
_entity.type
_entity.pdbx_description
1 polymer ?
#
loop_
_entity_poly.entity_id
_entity_poly.type
_entity_poly.pdbx_seq_one_letter_code
_entity_poly.pdbx_strand_id
1 'polypeptide(L)'
;MPAADAGFTTAVPFTPGRRDTTQELTDIEMFTWLKPVADGFRNYLDPEFAAISQDVAPEVMFLDKAQLLSLTAPEWVALMGGLKAMNTNHDS
;
A
#
# COMPACT_ATOMS: atom_id res chain seq x y z
N MET A 1 3.25 -15.25 -11.13
CA MET A 1 1.79 -15.07 -11.02
C MET A 1 1.34 -15.91 -9.83
N PRO A 2 1.24 -15.34 -8.62
CA PRO A 2 1.15 -16.10 -7.36
C PRO A 2 -0.08 -17.01 -7.24
N ALA A 3 -1.14 -16.80 -8.03
CA ALA A 3 -2.29 -17.71 -8.08
C ALA A 3 -1.96 -19.08 -8.72
N ALA A 4 -1.13 -19.09 -9.77
CA ALA A 4 -0.75 -20.32 -10.46
C ALA A 4 0.11 -21.24 -9.56
N ASP A 5 0.98 -20.63 -8.75
CA ASP A 5 1.84 -21.34 -7.79
C ASP A 5 1.04 -21.98 -6.65
N ALA A 6 -0.16 -21.46 -6.36
CA ALA A 6 -1.12 -22.00 -5.40
C ALA A 6 -2.12 -23.00 -6.00
N GLY A 7 -1.96 -23.39 -7.28
CA GLY A 7 -2.82 -24.36 -7.95
C GLY A 7 -4.15 -23.80 -8.47
N PHE A 8 -4.36 -22.48 -8.45
CA PHE A 8 -5.57 -21.83 -8.93
C PHE A 8 -5.28 -21.01 -10.19
N THR A 9 -5.89 -21.38 -11.32
CA THR A 9 -5.78 -20.60 -12.55
C THR A 9 -6.92 -19.60 -12.63
N THR A 10 -6.60 -18.31 -12.43
CA THR A 10 -7.56 -17.20 -12.54
C THR A 10 -6.97 -16.12 -13.44
N ALA A 11 -7.79 -15.55 -14.33
CA ALA A 11 -7.38 -14.43 -15.16
C ALA A 11 -7.36 -13.13 -14.33
N VAL A 12 -6.23 -12.42 -14.35
CA VAL A 12 -6.11 -11.07 -13.76
C VAL A 12 -6.19 -10.05 -14.90
N PRO A 13 -7.24 -9.20 -14.94
CA PRO A 13 -7.41 -8.25 -16.04
C PRO A 13 -6.30 -7.19 -16.04
N PHE A 14 -5.85 -6.82 -17.23
CA PHE A 14 -4.81 -5.81 -17.43
C PHE A 14 -5.30 -4.73 -18.41
N THR A 15 -5.22 -3.47 -17.98
CA THR A 15 -5.56 -2.29 -18.80
C THR A 15 -4.28 -1.52 -19.12
N PRO A 16 -3.77 -1.54 -20.37
CA PRO A 16 -2.57 -0.80 -20.77
C PRO A 16 -2.84 0.70 -20.90
N GLY A 17 -1.77 1.50 -21.05
CA GLY A 17 -1.88 2.91 -21.43
C GLY A 17 -1.38 3.93 -20.41
N ARG A 18 -0.95 3.50 -19.21
CA ARG A 18 -0.17 4.37 -18.31
C ARG A 18 1.12 4.80 -19.00
N ARG A 19 1.54 6.05 -18.79
CA ARG A 19 2.76 6.64 -19.34
C ARG A 19 3.70 7.04 -18.21
N ASP A 20 4.98 7.08 -18.52
CA ASP A 20 5.98 7.62 -17.61
C ASP A 20 5.88 9.15 -17.57
N THR A 21 6.06 9.74 -16.38
CA THR A 21 6.16 11.18 -16.19
C THR A 21 7.62 11.64 -16.24
N THR A 22 7.87 12.95 -16.31
CA THR A 22 9.22 13.53 -16.23
C THR A 22 9.42 14.30 -14.92
N GLN A 23 10.67 14.60 -14.57
CA GLN A 23 10.96 15.37 -13.34
C GLN A 23 10.38 16.79 -13.41
N GLU A 24 10.33 17.40 -14.60
CA GLU A 24 9.74 18.74 -14.80
C GLU A 24 8.23 18.76 -14.53
N LEU A 25 7.57 17.60 -14.63
CA LEU A 25 6.15 17.40 -14.31
C LEU A 25 5.94 16.84 -12.89
N THR A 26 7.01 16.70 -12.10
CA THR A 26 6.99 16.10 -10.75
C THR A 26 7.50 17.11 -9.72
N ASP A 27 6.58 17.76 -9.02
CA ASP A 27 6.92 18.68 -7.93
C ASP A 27 7.24 17.88 -6.64
N ILE A 28 8.50 17.92 -6.23
CA ILE A 28 9.02 17.16 -5.08
C ILE A 28 8.29 17.55 -3.79
N GLU A 29 7.99 18.83 -3.58
CA GLU A 29 7.32 19.29 -2.36
C GLU A 29 5.90 18.73 -2.29
N MET A 30 5.20 18.72 -3.43
CA MET A 30 3.85 18.15 -3.52
C MET A 30 3.83 16.64 -3.29
N PHE A 31 4.80 15.90 -3.83
CA PHE A 31 4.89 14.45 -3.62
C PHE A 31 5.30 14.07 -2.20
N THR A 32 5.98 14.95 -1.47
CA THR A 32 6.36 14.71 -0.07
C THR A 32 5.13 14.48 0.82
N TRP A 33 4.00 15.13 0.52
CA TRP A 33 2.72 14.89 1.21
C TRP A 33 2.15 13.48 1.02
N LEU A 34 2.60 12.76 0.00
CA LEU A 34 2.20 11.38 -0.26
C LEU A 34 3.12 10.35 0.40
N LYS A 35 4.19 10.78 1.09
CA LYS A 35 5.09 9.89 1.82
C LYS A 35 4.30 9.20 2.94
N PRO A 36 4.23 7.86 2.98
CA PRO A 36 3.53 7.15 4.04
C PRO A 36 4.29 7.28 5.36
N VAL A 37 3.55 7.50 6.44
CA VAL A 37 4.06 7.45 7.83
C VAL A 37 3.87 6.04 8.42
N ALA A 38 2.81 5.35 8.01
CA ALA A 38 2.60 3.92 8.23
C ALA A 38 1.98 3.30 6.96
N ASP A 39 2.36 2.06 6.64
CA ASP A 39 1.79 1.29 5.52
C ASP A 39 1.68 -0.18 5.92
N GLY A 40 0.51 -0.56 6.42
CA GLY A 40 0.22 -1.92 6.87
C GLY A 40 0.16 -2.97 5.75
N PHE A 41 0.01 -2.56 4.49
CA PHE A 41 0.04 -3.50 3.35
C PHE A 41 1.43 -4.06 3.11
N ARG A 42 2.47 -3.25 3.36
CA ARG A 42 3.89 -3.64 3.23
C ARG A 42 4.61 -3.78 4.57
N ASN A 43 3.88 -3.77 5.67
CA ASN A 43 4.44 -3.85 7.02
C ASN A 43 5.55 -2.80 7.27
N TYR A 44 5.26 -1.54 6.91
CA TYR A 44 6.19 -0.42 7.06
C TYR A 44 5.69 0.57 8.12
N LEU A 45 6.63 1.07 8.93
CA LEU A 45 6.43 2.15 9.88
C LEU A 45 7.61 3.12 9.77
N ASP A 46 7.34 4.41 9.65
CA ASP A 46 8.40 5.42 9.61
C ASP A 46 9.18 5.44 10.95
N PRO A 47 10.52 5.51 10.95
CA PRO A 47 11.32 5.57 12.18
C PRO A 47 10.93 6.73 13.10
N GLU A 48 10.41 7.82 12.54
CA GLU A 48 9.97 9.00 13.29
C GLU A 48 8.46 8.99 13.57
N PHE A 49 7.77 7.86 13.38
CA PHE A 49 6.31 7.74 13.55
C PHE A 49 5.81 8.38 14.85
N ALA A 50 6.45 8.11 15.98
CA ALA A 50 6.06 8.65 17.28
C ALA A 50 6.15 10.19 17.35
N ALA A 51 7.05 10.81 16.59
CA ALA A 51 7.17 12.26 16.50
C ALA A 51 6.15 12.87 15.51
N ILE A 52 5.88 12.16 14.40
CA ILE A 52 5.00 12.63 13.32
C ILE A 52 3.52 12.43 13.67
N SER A 53 3.16 11.31 14.29
CA SER A 53 1.80 10.86 14.56
C SER A 53 1.57 10.67 16.07
N GLN A 54 1.71 11.78 16.81
CA GLN A 54 1.52 11.80 18.26
C GLN A 54 0.12 11.29 18.64
N ASP A 55 0.07 10.39 19.61
CA ASP A 55 -1.17 9.80 20.16
C ASP A 55 -2.06 9.04 19.14
N VAL A 56 -1.54 8.71 17.95
CA VAL A 56 -2.24 7.89 16.96
C VAL A 56 -1.56 6.53 16.83
N ALA A 57 -2.34 5.46 17.00
CA ALA A 57 -1.83 4.11 16.82
C ALA A 57 -1.60 3.79 15.32
N PRO A 58 -0.56 3.03 14.95
CA PRO A 58 -0.30 2.65 13.55
C PRO A 58 -1.47 1.97 12.83
N GLU A 59 -2.28 1.19 13.57
CA GLU A 59 -3.46 0.51 13.03
C GLU A 59 -4.55 1.50 12.61
N VAL A 60 -4.66 2.64 13.29
CA VAL A 60 -5.60 3.72 12.94
C VAL A 60 -5.17 4.38 11.64
N MET A 61 -3.88 4.66 11.46
CA MET A 61 -3.33 5.17 10.19
C MET A 61 -3.50 4.16 9.04
N PHE A 62 -3.41 2.86 9.34
CA PHE A 62 -3.67 1.83 8.34
C PHE A 62 -5.14 1.77 7.93
N LEU A 63 -6.06 1.92 8.88
CA LEU A 63 -7.49 2.04 8.57
C LEU A 63 -7.78 3.28 7.71
N ASP A 64 -7.20 4.43 8.06
CA ASP A 64 -7.32 5.66 7.27
C ASP A 64 -6.80 5.47 5.83
N LYS A 65 -5.66 4.80 5.66
CA LYS A 65 -5.14 4.44 4.34
C LYS A 65 -6.12 3.57 3.53
N ALA A 66 -6.76 2.59 4.16
CA ALA A 66 -7.77 1.77 3.50
C ALA A 66 -8.98 2.60 3.06
N GLN A 67 -9.40 3.57 3.88
CA GLN A 67 -10.46 4.52 3.53
C GLN A 67 -10.06 5.42 2.35
N LEU A 68 -8.84 5.96 2.31
CA LEU A 68 -8.34 6.77 1.18
C LEU A 68 -8.33 5.98 -0.14
N LEU A 69 -8.13 4.66 -0.07
CA LEU A 69 -8.20 3.74 -1.20
C LEU A 69 -9.64 3.27 -1.52
N SER A 70 -10.64 3.77 -0.79
CA SER A 70 -12.06 3.40 -0.92
C SER A 70 -12.32 1.90 -0.74
N LEU A 71 -11.53 1.21 0.07
CA LEU A 71 -11.70 -0.22 0.33
C LEU A 71 -12.82 -0.45 1.34
N THR A 72 -13.67 -1.44 1.05
CA THR A 72 -14.57 -2.01 2.06
C THR A 72 -13.77 -2.88 3.05
N ALA A 73 -14.34 -3.16 4.22
CA ALA A 73 -13.68 -4.00 5.21
C ALA A 73 -13.32 -5.42 4.67
N PRO A 74 -14.18 -6.13 3.91
CA PRO A 74 -13.80 -7.41 3.31
C PRO A 74 -12.65 -7.30 2.30
N GLU A 75 -12.65 -6.25 1.45
CA GLU A 75 -11.57 -6.03 0.48
C GLU A 75 -10.24 -5.73 1.16
N TRP A 76 -10.26 -4.88 2.19
CA TRP A 76 -9.08 -4.55 2.98
C TRP A 76 -8.46 -5.79 3.63
N VAL A 77 -9.28 -6.64 4.25
CA VAL A 77 -8.83 -7.89 4.88
C VAL A 77 -8.29 -8.88 3.85
N ALA A 78 -8.99 -9.07 2.73
CA ALA A 78 -8.56 -9.97 1.67
C ALA A 78 -7.22 -9.54 1.06
N LEU A 79 -7.05 -8.24 0.81
CA LEU A 79 -5.81 -7.67 0.28
C LEU A 79 -4.65 -7.86 1.27
N MET A 80 -4.84 -7.53 2.55
CA MET A 80 -3.81 -7.70 3.58
C MET A 80 -3.37 -9.17 3.70
N GLY A 81 -4.32 -10.12 3.76
CA GLY A 81 -4.03 -11.54 3.83
C GLY A 81 -3.26 -12.05 2.60
N GLY A 82 -3.69 -11.63 1.40
CA GLY A 82 -3.01 -11.98 0.14
C GLY A 82 -1.57 -11.47 0.06
N LEU A 83 -1.34 -10.21 0.43
CA LEU A 83 0.00 -9.61 0.44
C LEU A 83 0.93 -10.31 1.45
N LYS A 84 0.42 -10.66 2.64
CA LYS A 84 1.18 -11.45 3.62
C LYS A 84 1.54 -12.85 3.10
N ALA A 85 0.63 -13.52 2.40
CA ALA A 85 0.90 -14.82 1.80
C ALA A 85 1.99 -14.75 0.69
N MET A 86 2.10 -13.59 0.02
CA MET A 86 3.12 -13.33 -1.00
C MET A 86 4.44 -12.78 -0.45
N ASN A 87 4.54 -12.57 0.88
CA ASN A 87 5.71 -12.00 1.54
C ASN A 87 6.19 -10.66 0.92
N THR A 88 5.27 -9.70 0.76
CA THR A 88 5.57 -8.40 0.15
C THR A 88 5.85 -7.31 1.20
N ASN A 89 6.72 -7.58 2.17
CA ASN A 89 7.09 -6.55 3.16
C ASN A 89 8.09 -5.54 2.53
N HIS A 90 8.22 -4.37 3.13
CA HIS A 90 9.05 -3.30 2.58
C HIS A 90 10.56 -3.64 2.50
N ASP A 91 11.01 -4.57 3.33
CA ASP A 91 12.39 -5.02 3.54
C ASP A 91 12.63 -6.47 3.07
N SER A 92 11.71 -7.02 2.27
CA SER A 92 11.78 -8.39 1.74
C SER A 92 12.79 -8.59 0.62
#